data_AF-A0A1Q8BF79-F1
#
_entry.id   AF-A0A1Q8BF79-F1
#
_cell.length_a   1.000
_cell.length_b   1.000
_cell.length_c   1.000
_cell.angle_alpha   90.00
_cell.angle_beta   90.00
_cell.angle_gamma   90.00
#
_symmetry.space_group_name_H-M   'P 1'
#
loop_
_entity.id
_entity.type
_entity.pdbx_description
1 polymer ?
#
loop_
_entity_poly.entity_id
_entity_poly.type
_entity_poly.pdbx_seq_one_letter_code
_entity_poly.pdbx_strand_id
1 'polypeptide(L)'
;MESIKNDPLIGLRVHVGIDEDGLPYPPKLPNGTITEKLTVKGTPYHLYLVHLDKPIRYVRPEKARDWILTDLLIQPRHKGYDLDLLLKKPEEAVTVMITNHSNGVYFAIGGVSSEHPKSD
;
A
#
# COMPACT_ATOMS: atom_id res chain seq x y z
N MET A 1 12.11 -11.85 5.50
CA MET A 1 11.23 -11.67 4.34
C MET A 1 12.08 -11.97 3.12
N GLU A 2 11.53 -12.68 2.13
CA GLU A 2 12.23 -12.97 0.88
C GLU A 2 11.53 -12.19 -0.25
N SER A 3 12.33 -11.53 -1.09
CA SER A 3 11.85 -10.69 -2.19
C SER A 3 11.62 -11.55 -3.45
N ILE A 4 10.44 -11.47 -4.05
CA ILE A 4 10.06 -12.20 -5.27
C ILE A 4 10.33 -11.29 -6.48
N LYS A 5 11.33 -11.63 -7.30
CA LYS A 5 11.81 -10.75 -8.39
C LYS A 5 10.97 -10.73 -9.68
N ASN A 6 10.02 -11.65 -9.84
CA ASN A 6 9.26 -11.84 -11.09
C ASN A 6 7.74 -11.72 -10.89
N ASP A 7 7.31 -10.92 -9.91
CA ASP A 7 5.88 -10.71 -9.69
C ASP A 7 5.33 -9.66 -10.68
N PRO A 8 4.22 -9.92 -11.40
CA PRO A 8 3.67 -9.00 -12.39
C PRO A 8 3.14 -7.68 -11.80
N LEU A 9 2.99 -7.59 -10.48
CA LEU A 9 2.63 -6.34 -9.80
C LEU A 9 3.84 -5.42 -9.63
N ILE A 10 5.08 -5.92 -9.70
CA ILE A 10 6.27 -5.08 -9.58
C ILE A 10 6.37 -4.15 -10.78
N GLY A 11 6.55 -2.86 -10.51
CA GLY A 11 6.53 -1.78 -11.50
C GLY A 11 5.14 -1.21 -11.76
N LEU A 12 4.07 -1.79 -11.19
CA LEU A 12 2.72 -1.27 -11.33
C LEU A 12 2.59 0.06 -10.57
N ARG A 13 2.11 1.09 -11.27
CA ARG A 13 1.69 2.36 -10.66
C ARG A 13 0.37 2.17 -9.95
N VAL A 14 0.29 2.64 -8.71
CA VAL A 14 -0.86 2.48 -7.85
C VAL A 14 -1.20 3.78 -7.14
N HIS A 15 -2.49 3.95 -6.85
CA HIS A 15 -2.98 4.92 -5.90
C HIS A 15 -3.34 4.20 -4.61
N VAL A 16 -2.78 4.66 -3.47
CA VAL A 16 -3.12 4.14 -2.14
C VAL A 16 -3.94 5.22 -1.43
N GLY A 17 -5.23 4.95 -1.19
CA GLY A 17 -6.08 5.79 -0.36
C GLY A 17 -6.00 5.36 1.11
N ILE A 18 -6.30 6.27 2.04
CA ILE A 18 -6.51 5.95 3.46
C ILE A 18 -8.00 6.13 3.74
N ASP A 19 -8.66 5.05 4.14
CA ASP A 19 -10.09 5.04 4.46
C ASP A 19 -10.30 5.16 5.98
N GLU A 20 -9.46 4.49 6.77
CA GLU A 20 -9.55 4.46 8.23
C GLU A 20 -8.15 4.60 8.87
N ASP A 21 -7.87 5.74 9.51
CA ASP A 21 -6.64 5.97 10.30
C ASP A 21 -6.88 6.66 11.66
N GLY A 22 -8.15 6.90 11.99
CA GLY A 22 -8.59 7.64 13.18
C GLY A 22 -8.73 9.15 12.99
N LEU A 23 -8.42 9.70 11.81
CA LEU A 23 -8.70 11.09 11.46
C LEU A 23 -10.06 11.22 10.73
N PRO A 24 -10.79 12.33 10.93
CA PRO A 24 -12.01 12.61 10.17
C PRO A 24 -11.72 12.90 8.69
N TYR A 25 -10.50 13.35 8.38
CA TYR A 25 -10.01 13.65 7.04
C TYR A 25 -8.59 13.12 6.89
N PRO A 26 -8.41 11.85 6.52
CA PRO A 26 -7.10 11.26 6.30
C PRO A 26 -6.31 12.03 5.22
N PRO A 27 -4.98 12.13 5.34
CA PRO A 27 -4.16 12.77 4.32
C PRO A 27 -4.22 12.00 3.00
N LYS A 28 -4.28 12.72 1.89
CA LYS A 28 -4.19 12.11 0.55
C LYS A 28 -2.74 11.72 0.28
N LEU A 29 -2.50 10.43 0.09
CA LEU A 29 -1.18 9.96 -0.32
C LEU A 29 -0.94 10.28 -1.80
N PRO A 30 0.30 10.62 -2.18
CA PRO A 30 0.66 10.65 -3.59
C PRO A 30 0.58 9.24 -4.20
N ASN A 31 0.55 9.18 -5.52
CA ASN A 31 0.69 7.89 -6.21
C ASN A 31 2.04 7.26 -5.87
N GLY A 32 2.13 5.95 -6.11
CA GLY A 32 3.34 5.20 -5.88
C GLY A 32 3.49 4.06 -6.87
N THR A 33 4.58 3.32 -6.72
CA THR A 33 4.91 2.15 -7.54
C THR A 33 5.19 0.98 -6.63
N ILE A 34 4.62 -0.20 -6.95
CA ILE A 34 4.98 -1.44 -6.27
C ILE A 34 6.42 -1.80 -6.67
N THR A 35 7.33 -1.83 -5.72
CA THR A 35 8.76 -2.08 -5.97
C THR A 35 9.17 -3.50 -5.57
N GLU A 36 8.51 -4.09 -4.58
CA GLU A 36 8.83 -5.43 -4.10
C GLU A 36 7.60 -6.20 -3.62
N LYS A 37 7.66 -7.52 -3.75
CA LYS A 37 6.77 -8.46 -3.08
C LYS A 37 7.56 -9.28 -2.09
N LEU A 38 7.11 -9.29 -0.84
CA LEU A 38 7.77 -9.90 0.29
C LEU A 38 6.98 -11.08 0.83
N THR A 39 7.60 -12.24 0.88
CA THR A 39 7.03 -13.41 1.55
C THR A 39 7.26 -13.35 3.05
N VAL A 40 6.19 -13.51 3.81
CA VAL A 40 6.22 -13.59 5.27
C VAL A 40 6.08 -15.05 5.68
N LYS A 41 7.09 -15.54 6.41
CA LYS A 41 7.15 -16.95 6.82
C LYS A 41 5.99 -17.29 7.74
N GLY A 42 5.27 -18.37 7.44
CA GLY A 42 4.16 -18.86 8.26
C GLY A 42 2.83 -18.16 7.98
N THR A 43 2.74 -17.28 6.97
CA THR A 43 1.49 -16.65 6.57
C THR A 43 1.17 -16.94 5.09
N PRO A 44 -0.12 -17.06 4.72
CA PRO A 44 -0.53 -17.29 3.35
C PRO A 44 -0.60 -16.01 2.50
N TYR A 45 -0.27 -14.85 3.07
CA TYR A 45 -0.31 -13.56 2.39
C TYR A 45 1.10 -12.99 2.17
N HIS A 46 1.22 -12.15 1.16
CA HIS A 46 2.42 -11.39 0.84
C HIS A 46 2.27 -9.94 1.32
N LEU A 47 3.40 -9.30 1.63
CA LEU A 47 3.46 -7.85 1.74
C LEU A 47 3.97 -7.29 0.43
N TYR A 48 3.50 -6.10 0.07
CA TYR A 48 3.98 -5.38 -1.10
C TYR A 48 4.57 -4.06 -0.64
N LEU A 49 5.78 -3.76 -1.10
CA LEU A 49 6.43 -2.49 -0.87
C LEU A 49 5.97 -1.53 -1.96
N VAL A 50 5.41 -0.40 -1.55
CA VAL A 50 5.02 0.70 -2.45
C VAL A 50 5.92 1.89 -2.16
N HIS A 51 6.71 2.28 -3.14
CA HIS A 51 7.47 3.53 -3.10
C HIS A 51 6.57 4.68 -3.57
N LEU A 52 6.38 5.69 -2.73
CA LEU A 52 5.59 6.87 -3.06
C LEU A 52 6.38 7.80 -3.98
N ASP A 53 5.72 8.38 -4.98
CA ASP A 53 6.32 9.32 -5.93
C ASP A 53 6.91 10.56 -5.23
N LYS A 54 6.35 10.91 -4.06
CA LYS A 54 6.82 12.01 -3.21
C LYS A 54 6.71 11.63 -1.73
N PRO A 55 7.66 12.07 -0.88
CA PRO A 55 7.52 11.93 0.56
C PRO A 55 6.32 12.74 1.05
N ILE A 56 5.57 12.19 2.01
CA ILE A 56 4.47 12.89 2.67
C ILE A 56 4.60 12.84 4.18
N ARG A 57 4.35 13.98 4.82
CA ARG A 57 4.29 14.07 6.28
C ARG A 57 2.96 13.51 6.78
N TYR A 58 3.03 12.52 7.66
CA TYR A 58 1.88 11.89 8.30
C TYR A 58 1.97 12.07 9.80
N VAL A 59 0.94 12.66 10.40
CA VAL A 59 0.84 12.85 11.84
C VAL A 59 -0.20 11.89 12.38
N ARG A 60 0.25 10.92 13.19
CA ARG A 60 -0.66 9.93 13.76
C ARG A 60 -1.52 10.56 14.86
N PRO A 61 -2.87 10.52 14.77
CA PRO A 61 -3.77 11.23 15.69
C PRO A 61 -3.56 10.91 17.17
N GLU A 62 -3.40 9.64 17.53
CA GLU A 62 -3.41 9.23 18.95
C GLU A 62 -2.05 9.33 19.64
N LYS A 63 -0.95 9.34 18.88
CA LYS A 63 0.40 9.24 19.45
C LYS A 63 1.27 10.47 19.22
N ALA A 64 0.73 11.50 18.56
CA ALA A 64 1.44 12.69 18.09
C ALA A 64 2.77 12.34 17.40
N ARG A 65 2.83 11.16 16.77
CA ARG A 65 4.02 10.69 16.06
C ARG A 65 4.00 11.26 14.67
N ASP A 66 5.08 11.92 14.34
CA ASP A 66 5.30 12.56 13.06
C ASP A 66 6.23 11.68 12.22
N TRP A 67 5.76 11.30 11.03
CA TRP A 67 6.50 10.45 10.11
C TRP A 67 6.59 11.11 8.74
N ILE A 68 7.72 10.91 8.08
CA ILE A 68 7.82 11.12 6.64
C ILE A 68 7.67 9.76 5.99
N LEU A 69 6.56 9.56 5.27
CA LEU A 69 6.27 8.35 4.53
C LEU A 69 6.90 8.46 3.15
N THR A 70 7.85 7.60 2.85
CA THR A 70 8.42 7.38 1.51
C THR A 70 8.01 6.03 0.96
N ASP A 71 8.01 5.01 1.82
CA ASP A 71 7.71 3.64 1.47
C ASP A 71 6.64 3.08 2.39
N LEU A 72 5.67 2.41 1.79
CA LEU A 72 4.56 1.76 2.49
C LEU A 72 4.65 0.26 2.28
N LEU A 73 4.42 -0.50 3.35
CA LEU A 73 4.08 -1.91 3.23
C LEU A 73 2.56 -2.01 3.21
N ILE A 74 2.03 -2.60 2.14
CA ILE A 74 0.61 -2.93 2.04
C ILE A 74 0.42 -4.44 2.04
N GLN A 75 -0.70 -4.88 2.61
CA GLN A 75 -1.14 -6.26 2.54
C GLN A 75 -2.66 -6.31 2.39
N PRO A 76 -3.22 -7.31 1.70
CA PRO A 76 -4.66 -7.47 1.63
C PRO A 76 -5.29 -7.65 3.02
N ARG A 77 -6.43 -7.00 3.25
CA ARG A 77 -7.17 -7.14 4.52
C ARG A 77 -7.84 -8.51 4.64
N HIS A 78 -8.29 -9.08 3.53
CA HIS A 78 -9.06 -10.32 3.51
C HIS A 78 -8.21 -11.51 3.02
N LYS A 79 -8.25 -12.61 3.79
CA LYS A 79 -7.53 -13.84 3.44
C LYS A 79 -8.03 -14.40 2.11
N GLY A 80 -7.10 -14.76 1.22
CA GLY A 80 -7.39 -15.34 -0.10
C GLY A 80 -7.61 -14.32 -1.22
N TYR A 81 -7.59 -13.01 -0.90
CA TYR A 81 -7.63 -11.94 -1.88
C TYR A 81 -6.21 -11.38 -2.01
N ASP A 82 -5.40 -11.89 -2.93
CA ASP A 82 -4.09 -11.26 -3.23
C ASP A 82 -4.30 -10.01 -4.10
N LEU A 83 -3.27 -9.16 -4.20
CA LEU A 83 -3.31 -7.94 -5.02
C LEU A 83 -3.35 -8.20 -6.53
N ASP A 84 -3.37 -9.47 -6.96
CA ASP A 84 -3.55 -9.87 -8.37
C ASP A 84 -4.83 -9.28 -9.01
N LEU A 85 -5.81 -8.89 -8.19
CA LEU A 85 -7.01 -8.19 -8.68
C LEU A 85 -6.68 -6.86 -9.35
N LEU A 86 -5.57 -6.20 -8.97
CA LEU A 86 -5.11 -4.97 -9.61
C LEU A 86 -4.75 -5.17 -11.10
N LEU A 87 -4.42 -6.39 -11.50
CA LEU A 87 -4.14 -6.73 -12.90
C LEU A 87 -5.41 -7.07 -13.69
N LYS A 88 -6.41 -7.63 -13.00
CA LYS A 88 -7.65 -8.12 -13.64
C LYS A 88 -8.73 -7.06 -13.72
N LYS A 89 -8.79 -6.21 -12.69
CA LYS A 89 -9.81 -5.19 -12.45
C LYS A 89 -9.15 -3.90 -11.95
N PRO A 90 -8.38 -3.26 -12.81
CA PRO A 90 -7.49 -2.16 -12.45
C PRO A 90 -8.19 -0.95 -11.80
N GLU A 91 -9.46 -0.74 -12.13
CA GLU A 91 -10.34 0.30 -11.61
C GLU A 91 -10.94 -0.03 -10.24
N GLU A 92 -10.95 -1.29 -9.82
CA GLU A 92 -11.50 -1.71 -8.53
C GLU A 92 -10.43 -1.56 -7.44
N ALA A 93 -10.75 -0.79 -6.38
CA ALA A 93 -9.87 -0.67 -5.23
C ALA A 93 -9.91 -1.95 -4.38
N VAL A 94 -8.74 -2.49 -4.08
CA VAL A 94 -8.56 -3.62 -3.16
C VAL A 94 -8.31 -3.09 -1.75
N THR A 95 -9.07 -3.56 -0.77
CA THR A 95 -8.87 -3.15 0.62
C THR A 95 -7.58 -3.73 1.21
N VAL A 96 -6.73 -2.85 1.72
CA VAL A 96 -5.42 -3.17 2.27
C VAL A 96 -5.22 -2.62 3.68
N MET A 97 -4.35 -3.28 4.44
CA MET A 97 -3.73 -2.72 5.63
C MET A 97 -2.44 -2.00 5.22
N ILE A 98 -2.21 -0.82 5.79
CA ILE A 98 -1.07 0.05 5.47
C ILE A 98 -0.15 0.14 6.69
N THR A 99 1.12 -0.17 6.45
CA THR A 99 2.20 -0.17 7.44
C THR A 99 3.31 0.76 6.98
N ASN A 100 3.83 1.56 7.90
CA ASN A 100 5.00 2.38 7.63
C ASN A 100 6.23 1.47 7.52
N HIS A 101 6.84 1.41 6.35
CA HIS A 101 7.99 0.53 6.10
C HIS A 101 9.19 0.86 7.02
N SER A 102 9.45 2.15 7.27
CA SER A 102 10.63 2.60 8.02
C SER A 102 10.70 2.09 9.47
N ASN A 103 9.55 1.79 10.07
CA ASN A 103 9.45 1.40 11.48
C ASN A 103 8.56 0.19 11.74
N GLY A 104 7.97 -0.41 10.69
CA GLY A 104 7.10 -1.57 10.78
C GLY A 104 5.77 -1.33 11.51
N VAL A 105 5.38 -0.07 11.75
CA VAL A 105 4.16 0.26 12.49
C VAL A 105 2.97 0.33 11.54
N TYR A 106 2.01 -0.56 11.74
CA TYR A 106 0.68 -0.46 11.14
C TYR A 106 -0.03 0.82 11.60
N PHE A 107 -0.68 1.52 10.66
CA PHE A 107 -1.35 2.78 10.99
C PHE A 107 -2.68 3.05 10.30
N ALA A 108 -3.04 2.33 9.24
CA ALA A 108 -4.27 2.62 8.50
C ALA A 108 -4.84 1.42 7.74
N ILE A 109 -6.14 1.47 7.45
CA ILE A 109 -6.81 0.68 6.41
C ILE A 109 -7.10 1.61 5.23
N GLY A 110 -7.01 1.09 4.01
CA GLY A 110 -7.31 1.86 2.82
C GLY A 110 -7.61 1.00 1.62
N GLY A 111 -7.82 1.65 0.47
CA GLY A 111 -7.91 1.02 -0.84
C GLY A 111 -6.64 1.21 -1.64
N VAL A 112 -6.23 0.20 -2.39
CA VAL A 112 -5.22 0.32 -3.46
C VAL A 112 -5.87 0.03 -4.81
N SER A 113 -5.65 0.89 -5.79
CA SER A 113 -6.08 0.68 -7.18
C SER A 113 -4.92 0.94 -8.12
N SER A 114 -4.94 0.33 -9.31
CA SER A 114 -3.91 0.63 -10.31
C SER A 114 -4.18 2.00 -10.94
N GLU A 115 -3.11 2.71 -11.29
CA GLU A 115 -3.23 3.90 -12.13
C GLU A 115 -3.28 3.44 -13.59
N HIS A 116 -4.46 3.51 -14.21
CA HIS A 116 -4.53 3.39 -15.66
C HIS A 116 -3.91 4.63 -16.32
N PRO A 117 -3.12 4.48 -17.40
CA PRO A 117 -2.92 5.59 -18.30
C PRO A 117 -4.33 6.00 -18.76
N LYS A 118 -4.70 7.25 -18.55
CA LYS A 118 -5.91 7.79 -19.17
C LYS A 118 -5.77 7.52 -20.67
N SER A 119 -6.66 6.70 -21.23
CA SER A 119 -6.80 6.62 -22.68
C SER A 119 -7.27 8.00 -23.14
N ASP A 120 -6.35 8.75 -23.75
CA ASP A 120 -6.66 9.97 -24.49
C ASP A 120 -7.59 9.68 -25.68
#